data_AF-A0A0K2UUB2-F1
#
_entry.id   AF-A0A0K2UUB2-F1
#
_cell.length_a   1.000
_cell.length_b   1.000
_cell.length_c   1.000
_cell.angle_alpha   90.00
_cell.angle_beta   90.00
_cell.angle_gamma   90.00
#
_symmetry.space_group_name_H-M   'P 1'
#
loop_
_entity.id
_entity.type
_entity.pdbx_description
1 polymer ?
#
loop_
_entity_poly.entity_id
_entity_poly.type
_entity_poly.pdbx_seq_one_letter_code
_entity_poly.pdbx_strand_id
1 'polypeptide(L)'
;MMLMVMLFFIYAIIGMQIFGNIGLDANTAIERHNNFRHIGQAFMMLFRCSTGEAWPDIMMACVAGRPCDSRALQVNKTTGEIVPKTCGSSMTYVYFISFIFLCSFIMLNIVVAVIMDSFDYLTRDSSILGSHHLGEFITVWCEYDPLGEGKIHYTDMFALLKQIDPPLGFGSKCPDLLAYKRLVRMNMPVDNEGKVHFNTTLFALVRVNLQIFMRSTDEMDQADQELRTTIGRSWPFTKRDGKLDLLVPPSSGKLPHNSLL
;
A
#
# COMPACT_ATOMS: atom_id res chain seq x y z
N MET A 1 -5.28 10.17 -3.12
CA MET A 1 -6.75 10.36 -3.29
C MET A 1 -7.33 11.45 -2.38
N MET A 2 -7.04 11.47 -1.06
CA MET A 2 -7.60 12.49 -0.14
C MET A 2 -7.30 13.94 -0.57
N LEU A 3 -6.07 14.22 -1.02
CA LEU A 3 -5.66 15.56 -1.44
C LEU A 3 -6.46 16.08 -2.67
N MET A 4 -6.84 15.18 -3.57
CA MET A 4 -7.67 15.50 -4.74
C MET A 4 -9.10 15.86 -4.33
N VAL A 5 -9.69 15.06 -3.42
CA VAL A 5 -11.03 15.34 -2.88
C VAL A 5 -11.06 16.67 -2.12
N MET A 6 -10.00 16.96 -1.35
CA MET A 6 -9.86 18.23 -0.63
C MET A 6 -9.78 19.43 -1.59
N LEU A 7 -9.01 19.32 -2.68
CA LEU A 7 -8.95 20.36 -3.72
C LEU A 7 -10.34 20.63 -4.30
N PHE A 8 -11.06 19.57 -4.68
CA PHE A 8 -12.40 19.66 -5.25
C PHE A 8 -13.38 20.33 -4.28
N PHE A 9 -13.31 19.98 -3.01
CA PHE A 9 -14.16 20.57 -1.98
C PHE A 9 -13.92 22.07 -1.85
N ILE A 10 -12.66 22.50 -1.72
CA ILE A 10 -12.30 23.92 -1.57
C ILE A 10 -12.75 24.72 -2.80
N TYR A 11 -12.44 24.23 -4.01
CA TYR A 11 -12.84 24.91 -5.24
C TYR A 11 -14.36 24.92 -5.42
N ALA A 12 -15.07 23.85 -5.08
CA ALA A 12 -16.53 23.82 -5.17
C ALA A 12 -17.18 24.89 -4.28
N ILE A 13 -16.71 25.05 -3.03
CA ILE A 13 -17.22 26.12 -2.14
C ILE A 13 -16.92 27.50 -2.71
N ILE A 14 -15.69 27.74 -3.17
CA ILE A 14 -15.30 29.04 -3.74
C ILE A 14 -16.11 29.34 -5.00
N GLY A 15 -16.27 28.37 -5.90
CA GLY A 15 -17.04 28.49 -7.14
C GLY A 15 -18.51 28.79 -6.89
N MET A 16 -19.13 28.16 -5.87
CA MET A 16 -20.50 28.50 -5.46
C MET A 16 -20.62 29.96 -4.99
N GLN A 17 -19.65 30.46 -4.23
CA GLN A 17 -19.70 31.84 -3.72
C GLN A 17 -19.52 32.88 -4.84
N ILE A 18 -18.65 32.61 -5.81
CA ILE A 18 -18.32 33.57 -6.88
C ILE A 18 -19.31 33.48 -8.05
N PHE A 19 -19.70 32.27 -8.45
CA PHE A 19 -20.44 32.00 -9.69
C PHE A 19 -21.86 31.46 -9.47
N GLY A 20 -22.27 31.17 -8.23
CA GLY A 20 -23.57 30.55 -7.93
C GLY A 20 -24.80 31.40 -8.30
N ASN A 21 -24.62 32.72 -8.48
CA ASN A 21 -25.69 33.65 -8.83
C ASN A 21 -25.85 33.89 -10.35
N ILE A 22 -25.01 33.28 -11.19
CA ILE A 22 -25.10 33.42 -12.65
C ILE A 22 -26.42 32.80 -13.15
N GLY A 23 -27.08 33.50 -14.07
CA GLY A 23 -28.29 33.02 -14.73
C GLY A 23 -28.01 31.78 -15.57
N LEU A 24 -28.93 30.82 -15.57
CA LEU A 24 -28.80 29.60 -16.36
C LEU A 24 -29.38 29.84 -17.75
N ASP A 25 -28.61 29.52 -18.79
CA ASP A 25 -29.05 29.61 -20.18
C ASP A 25 -28.61 28.36 -20.94
N ALA A 26 -29.57 27.70 -21.61
CA ALA A 26 -29.36 26.49 -22.38
C ALA A 26 -28.40 26.69 -23.58
N ASN A 27 -28.22 27.94 -24.03
CA ASN A 27 -27.29 28.27 -25.12
C ASN A 27 -25.87 28.59 -24.63
N THR A 28 -25.62 28.56 -23.32
CA THR A 28 -24.31 28.84 -22.72
C THR A 28 -23.74 27.60 -22.04
N ALA A 29 -22.46 27.64 -21.67
CA ALA A 29 -21.83 26.58 -20.89
C ALA A 29 -22.37 26.48 -19.45
N ILE A 30 -23.12 27.47 -18.96
CA ILE A 30 -23.78 27.47 -17.65
C ILE A 30 -25.27 27.18 -17.82
N GLU A 31 -25.65 25.93 -17.59
CA GLU A 31 -27.03 25.45 -17.77
C GLU A 31 -27.52 24.67 -16.54
N ARG A 32 -28.72 24.08 -16.62
CA ARG A 32 -29.39 23.38 -15.51
C ARG A 32 -28.60 22.21 -14.90
N HIS A 33 -27.78 21.50 -15.67
CA HIS A 33 -26.95 20.38 -15.22
C HIS A 33 -25.50 20.78 -14.97
N ASN A 34 -25.06 21.92 -15.50
CA ASN A 34 -23.71 22.44 -15.42
C ASN A 34 -23.72 23.85 -14.81
N ASN A 35 -23.75 23.95 -13.48
CA ASN A 35 -23.69 25.22 -12.76
C ASN A 35 -23.10 25.10 -11.35
N PHE A 36 -22.92 26.25 -10.70
CA PHE A 36 -22.38 26.40 -9.35
C PHE A 36 -23.45 26.72 -8.29
N ARG A 37 -24.73 26.35 -8.48
CA ARG A 37 -25.79 26.70 -7.50
C ARG A 37 -25.72 25.88 -6.22
N HIS A 38 -25.32 24.61 -6.35
CA HIS A 38 -25.27 23.66 -5.25
C HIS A 38 -23.94 22.91 -5.30
N ILE A 39 -23.52 22.42 -4.13
CA ILE A 39 -22.22 21.78 -3.99
C ILE A 39 -22.08 20.57 -4.92
N GLY A 40 -23.11 19.71 -5.02
CA GLY A 40 -23.07 18.55 -5.92
C GLY A 40 -22.87 18.91 -7.39
N GLN A 41 -23.53 19.99 -7.87
CA GLN A 41 -23.35 20.44 -9.26
C GLN A 41 -22.02 21.14 -9.48
N ALA A 42 -21.53 21.91 -8.49
CA ALA A 42 -20.18 22.46 -8.52
C ALA A 42 -19.12 21.35 -8.59
N PHE A 43 -19.31 20.25 -7.86
CA PHE A 43 -18.46 19.05 -7.95
C PHE A 43 -18.51 18.41 -9.34
N MET A 44 -19.70 18.22 -9.92
CA MET A 44 -19.83 17.68 -11.28
C MET A 44 -19.19 18.58 -12.33
N MET A 45 -19.34 19.90 -12.21
CA MET A 45 -18.70 20.86 -13.10
C MET A 45 -17.18 20.82 -12.98
N LEU A 46 -16.64 20.79 -11.75
CA LEU A 46 -15.20 20.68 -11.53
C LEU A 46 -14.65 19.33 -11.99
N PHE A 47 -15.43 18.25 -11.86
CA PHE A 47 -15.08 16.94 -12.42
C PHE A 47 -14.98 17.00 -13.95
N ARG A 48 -15.97 17.61 -14.62
CA ARG A 48 -15.93 17.87 -16.06
C ARG A 48 -14.72 18.70 -16.47
N CYS A 49 -14.37 19.73 -15.69
CA CYS A 49 -13.16 20.50 -15.92
C CYS A 49 -11.88 19.66 -15.75
N SER A 50 -11.82 18.78 -14.75
CA SER A 50 -10.66 17.94 -14.47
C SER A 50 -10.35 16.89 -15.54
N THR A 51 -11.38 16.47 -16.29
CA THR A 51 -11.21 15.58 -17.46
C THR A 51 -10.80 16.36 -18.72
N GLY A 52 -10.70 17.69 -18.63
CA GLY A 52 -10.35 18.57 -19.75
C GLY A 52 -11.51 18.90 -20.68
N GLU A 53 -12.76 18.56 -20.33
CA GLU A 53 -13.91 18.73 -21.21
C GLU A 53 -14.46 20.16 -21.17
N ALA A 54 -14.36 20.88 -22.29
CA ALA A 54 -14.97 22.20 -22.54
C ALA A 54 -14.77 23.26 -21.42
N TRP A 55 -13.75 23.08 -20.58
CA TRP A 55 -13.47 23.98 -19.45
C TRP A 55 -13.16 25.43 -19.88
N PRO A 56 -12.58 25.72 -21.07
CA PRO A 56 -12.41 27.11 -21.50
C PRO A 56 -13.76 27.80 -21.74
N ASP A 57 -14.74 27.08 -22.29
CA ASP A 57 -16.09 27.63 -22.54
C ASP A 57 -16.82 27.91 -21.23
N ILE A 58 -16.68 27.02 -20.25
CA ILE A 58 -17.19 27.21 -18.88
C ILE A 58 -16.54 28.43 -18.23
N MET A 59 -15.22 28.57 -18.35
CA MET A 59 -14.48 29.73 -17.83
C MET A 59 -14.99 31.04 -18.45
N MET A 60 -15.17 31.05 -19.78
CA MET A 60 -15.67 32.22 -20.50
C MET A 60 -17.12 32.57 -20.13
N ALA A 61 -17.95 31.57 -19.87
CA ALA A 61 -19.32 31.77 -19.42
C ALA A 61 -19.42 32.36 -17.99
N CYS A 62 -18.33 32.33 -17.21
CA CYS A 62 -18.25 32.88 -15.84
C CYS A 62 -17.62 34.29 -15.73
N VAL A 63 -17.24 34.90 -16.85
CA VAL A 63 -16.64 36.26 -16.90
C VAL A 63 -17.60 37.31 -16.36
N ALA A 64 -17.09 38.45 -15.88
CA ALA A 64 -17.91 39.57 -15.44
C ALA A 64 -18.84 40.10 -16.55
N GLY A 65 -20.03 40.56 -16.19
CA GLY A 65 -21.01 41.11 -17.14
C GLY A 65 -22.09 40.12 -17.60
N ARG A 66 -22.18 38.94 -16.98
CA ARG A 66 -23.17 37.91 -17.31
C ARG A 66 -24.52 38.21 -16.66
N PRO A 67 -25.64 37.78 -17.25
CA PRO A 67 -26.95 37.94 -16.63
C PRO A 67 -27.01 37.19 -15.30
N CYS A 68 -27.56 37.82 -14.27
CA CYS A 68 -27.83 37.19 -12.98
C CYS A 68 -29.10 36.34 -13.05
N ASP A 69 -29.21 35.34 -12.17
CA ASP A 69 -30.50 34.68 -11.94
C ASP A 69 -31.53 35.69 -11.39
N SER A 70 -32.77 35.54 -11.82
CA SER A 70 -33.97 36.21 -11.31
C SER A 70 -34.03 36.33 -9.79
N ARG A 71 -33.59 35.28 -9.06
CA ARG A 71 -33.57 35.23 -7.59
C ARG A 71 -32.47 36.09 -6.96
N ALA A 72 -31.43 36.42 -7.71
CA ALA A 72 -30.28 37.22 -7.25
C ALA A 72 -30.41 38.71 -7.61
N LEU A 73 -31.44 39.08 -8.38
CA LEU A 73 -31.75 40.46 -8.72
C LEU A 73 -32.31 41.21 -7.51
N GLN A 74 -31.82 42.43 -7.30
CA GLN A 74 -32.32 43.31 -6.25
C GLN A 74 -33.47 44.15 -6.81
N VAL A 75 -34.60 44.13 -6.11
CA VAL A 75 -35.74 45.01 -6.42
C VAL A 75 -35.61 46.27 -5.57
N ASN A 76 -35.68 47.44 -6.19
CA ASN A 76 -35.70 48.71 -5.49
C ASN A 76 -36.99 48.81 -4.66
N LYS A 77 -36.87 48.86 -3.33
CA LYS A 77 -38.02 48.87 -2.41
C LYS A 77 -38.92 50.09 -2.57
N THR A 78 -38.44 51.17 -3.19
CA THR A 78 -39.14 52.45 -3.31
C THR A 78 -39.83 52.62 -4.65
N THR A 79 -39.29 52.06 -5.74
CA THR A 79 -39.84 52.19 -7.10
C THR A 79 -40.41 50.89 -7.67
N GLY A 80 -40.15 49.74 -7.04
CA GLY A 80 -40.56 48.43 -7.53
C GLY A 80 -39.77 47.94 -8.76
N GLU A 81 -38.79 48.72 -9.23
CA GLU A 81 -37.99 48.40 -10.42
C GLU A 81 -36.81 47.49 -10.08
N ILE A 82 -36.44 46.64 -11.05
CA ILE A 82 -35.31 45.72 -10.94
C ILE A 82 -34.02 46.51 -11.16
N VAL A 83 -33.12 46.49 -10.17
CA VAL A 83 -31.79 47.08 -10.32
C VAL A 83 -30.97 46.18 -11.26
N PRO A 84 -30.47 46.68 -12.40
CA PRO A 84 -29.65 45.90 -13.30
C PRO A 84 -28.35 45.51 -12.59
N LYS A 85 -28.25 44.25 -12.21
CA LYS A 85 -27.06 43.66 -11.60
C LYS A 85 -26.41 42.72 -12.59
N THR A 86 -25.12 42.89 -12.80
CA THR A 86 -24.30 41.95 -13.55
C THR A 86 -23.70 40.92 -12.59
N CYS A 87 -23.63 39.67 -13.06
CA CYS A 87 -23.03 38.55 -12.35
C CYS A 87 -21.77 38.08 -13.09
N GLY A 88 -21.06 37.14 -12.47
CA GLY A 88 -19.74 36.70 -12.92
C GLY A 88 -18.62 37.60 -12.39
N SER A 89 -17.38 37.17 -12.60
CA SER A 89 -16.21 37.85 -12.07
C SER A 89 -15.01 37.68 -12.99
N SER A 90 -14.19 38.73 -13.13
CA SER A 90 -12.90 38.65 -13.83
C SER A 90 -11.92 37.68 -13.15
N MET A 91 -12.18 37.29 -11.89
CA MET A 91 -11.42 36.26 -11.19
C MET A 91 -11.65 34.84 -11.75
N THR A 92 -12.57 34.66 -12.72
CA THR A 92 -12.79 33.39 -13.42
C THR A 92 -11.52 32.81 -14.04
N TYR A 93 -10.69 33.66 -14.67
CA TYR A 93 -9.46 33.20 -15.31
C TYR A 93 -8.50 32.57 -14.31
N VAL A 94 -8.25 33.26 -13.19
CA VAL A 94 -7.37 32.77 -12.13
C VAL A 94 -7.94 31.51 -11.48
N TYR A 95 -9.26 31.47 -11.24
CA TYR A 95 -9.94 30.31 -10.66
C TYR A 95 -9.77 29.05 -11.51
N PHE A 96 -10.15 29.10 -12.80
CA PHE A 96 -10.11 27.90 -13.66
C PHE A 96 -8.68 27.50 -14.04
N ILE A 97 -7.80 28.45 -14.37
CA ILE A 97 -6.41 28.13 -14.74
C ILE A 97 -5.67 27.51 -13.55
N SER A 98 -5.81 28.08 -12.34
CA SER A 98 -5.18 27.50 -11.14
C SER A 98 -5.74 26.11 -10.81
N PHE A 99 -7.06 25.91 -10.96
CA PHE A 99 -7.69 24.60 -10.75
C PHE A 99 -7.14 23.54 -11.70
N ILE A 100 -7.11 23.83 -13.00
CA ILE A 100 -6.62 22.88 -14.03
C ILE A 100 -5.15 22.54 -13.78
N PHE A 101 -4.32 23.54 -13.45
CA PHE A 101 -2.91 23.32 -13.15
C PHE A 101 -2.71 22.42 -11.93
N LEU A 102 -3.34 22.77 -10.80
CA LEU A 102 -3.21 21.99 -9.55
C LEU A 102 -3.79 20.58 -9.70
N CYS A 103 -4.93 20.45 -10.36
CA CYS A 103 -5.58 19.17 -10.64
C CYS A 103 -4.68 18.26 -11.49
N SER A 104 -4.11 18.79 -12.58
CA SER A 104 -3.21 18.03 -13.46
C SER A 104 -1.94 17.59 -12.72
N PHE A 105 -1.37 18.48 -11.90
CA PHE A 105 -0.20 18.16 -11.07
C PHE A 105 -0.50 17.02 -10.08
N ILE A 106 -1.64 17.08 -9.39
CA ILE A 106 -2.05 16.03 -8.44
C ILE A 106 -2.35 14.72 -9.17
N MET A 107 -3.03 14.76 -10.32
CA MET A 107 -3.32 13.58 -11.12
C MET A 107 -2.04 12.88 -11.58
N LEU A 108 -1.04 13.62 -12.06
CA LEU A 108 0.27 13.08 -12.43
C LEU A 108 0.95 12.42 -11.23
N ASN A 109 0.97 13.09 -10.06
CA ASN A 109 1.58 12.52 -8.86
C ASN A 109 0.88 11.25 -8.38
N ILE A 110 -0.45 11.14 -8.55
CA ILE A 110 -1.19 9.91 -8.24
C ILE A 110 -0.76 8.79 -9.20
N VAL A 111 -0.66 9.07 -10.50
CA VAL A 111 -0.22 8.08 -11.50
C VAL A 111 1.19 7.60 -11.20
N VAL A 112 2.12 8.50 -10.88
CA VAL A 112 3.49 8.14 -10.50
C VAL A 112 3.52 7.27 -9.24
N ALA A 113 2.73 7.60 -8.22
CA ALA A 113 2.66 6.80 -7.00
C ALA A 113 2.17 5.37 -7.28
N VAL A 114 1.09 5.22 -8.05
CA VAL A 114 0.54 3.91 -8.42
C VAL A 114 1.52 3.11 -9.27
N ILE A 115 2.22 3.76 -10.20
CA ILE A 115 3.23 3.10 -11.02
C ILE A 115 4.43 2.68 -10.17
N MET A 116 4.88 3.47 -9.20
CA MET A 116 5.97 3.10 -8.30
C MET A 116 5.62 1.85 -7.47
N ASP A 117 4.42 1.81 -6.88
CA ASP A 117 3.94 0.63 -6.16
C ASP A 117 3.84 -0.60 -7.08
N SER A 118 3.42 -0.38 -8.34
CA SER A 118 3.32 -1.45 -9.34
C SER A 118 4.68 -1.92 -9.83
N PHE A 119 5.66 -1.02 -9.93
CA PHE A 119 7.02 -1.32 -10.40
C PHE A 119 7.79 -2.15 -9.37
N ASP A 120 7.64 -1.87 -8.08
CA ASP A 120 8.20 -2.70 -7.00
C ASP A 120 7.62 -4.13 -7.01
N TYR A 121 6.35 -4.28 -7.45
CA TYR A 121 5.76 -5.60 -7.68
C TYR A 121 6.36 -6.29 -8.90
N LEU A 122 6.47 -5.59 -10.04
CA LEU A 122 6.94 -6.16 -11.31
C LEU A 122 8.45 -6.46 -11.34
N THR A 123 9.27 -5.71 -10.60
CA THR A 123 10.73 -5.93 -10.56
C THR A 123 11.17 -6.99 -9.54
N ARG A 124 10.25 -7.51 -8.73
CA ARG A 124 10.51 -8.63 -7.80
C ARG A 124 10.74 -9.98 -8.47
N ASP A 125 10.56 -10.06 -9.80
CA ASP A 125 10.83 -11.24 -10.63
C ASP A 125 12.32 -11.65 -10.69
N SER A 126 13.20 -10.99 -9.92
CA SER A 126 14.60 -11.37 -9.75
C SER A 126 14.94 -11.95 -8.38
N SER A 127 13.99 -12.05 -7.45
CA SER A 127 14.25 -12.78 -6.20
C SER A 127 14.25 -14.28 -6.47
N ILE A 128 15.37 -14.94 -6.15
CA ILE A 128 15.55 -16.40 -6.22
C ILE A 128 14.42 -17.15 -5.48
N LEU A 129 13.69 -16.48 -4.58
CA LEU A 129 12.60 -17.02 -3.79
C LEU A 129 11.35 -16.12 -3.80
N GLY A 130 10.43 -16.36 -4.74
CA GLY A 130 9.12 -15.68 -4.81
C GLY A 130 8.06 -16.22 -3.84
N SER A 131 6.92 -15.52 -3.76
CA SER A 131 5.77 -15.87 -2.90
C SER A 131 5.14 -17.22 -3.24
N HIS A 132 5.20 -17.64 -4.50
CA HIS A 132 4.67 -18.94 -4.93
C HIS A 132 5.42 -20.12 -4.30
N HIS A 133 6.76 -20.04 -4.17
CA HIS A 133 7.55 -21.07 -3.50
C HIS A 133 7.19 -21.20 -2.01
N LEU A 134 6.88 -20.08 -1.34
CA LEU A 134 6.41 -20.10 0.05
C LEU A 134 5.02 -20.74 0.15
N GLY A 135 4.15 -20.49 -0.83
CA GLY A 135 2.83 -21.12 -0.92
C GLY A 135 2.89 -22.63 -1.12
N GLU A 136 3.82 -23.11 -1.95
CA GLU A 136 4.09 -24.54 -2.12
C GLU A 136 4.55 -25.19 -0.81
N PHE A 137 5.49 -24.57 -0.09
CA PHE A 137 5.93 -25.07 1.22
C PHE A 137 4.81 -25.15 2.24
N ILE A 138 3.94 -24.13 2.31
CA ILE A 138 2.77 -24.15 3.20
C ILE A 138 1.85 -25.31 2.83
N THR A 139 1.60 -25.51 1.54
CA THR A 139 0.70 -26.57 1.05
C THR A 139 1.21 -27.95 1.47
N VAL A 140 2.48 -28.25 1.23
CA VAL A 140 3.07 -29.54 1.63
C VAL A 140 3.14 -29.67 3.15
N TRP A 141 3.44 -28.59 3.88
CA TRP A 141 3.44 -28.62 5.35
C TRP A 141 2.08 -29.06 5.93
N CYS A 142 0.99 -28.56 5.36
CA CYS A 142 -0.36 -28.94 5.79
C CYS A 142 -0.67 -30.44 5.58
N GLU A 143 0.02 -31.13 4.68
CA GLU A 143 -0.13 -32.60 4.52
C GLU A 143 0.47 -33.36 5.72
N TYR A 144 1.53 -32.82 6.33
CA TYR A 144 2.24 -33.41 7.47
C TYR A 144 1.72 -32.92 8.83
N ASP A 145 1.08 -31.75 8.88
CA ASP A 145 0.45 -31.17 10.07
C ASP A 145 -1.05 -30.88 9.82
N PRO A 146 -1.90 -31.90 9.69
CA PRO A 146 -3.32 -31.73 9.40
C PRO A 146 -4.12 -31.13 10.57
N LEU A 147 -3.58 -31.21 11.79
CA LEU A 147 -4.18 -30.66 13.01
C LEU A 147 -3.82 -29.18 13.22
N GLY A 148 -2.82 -28.66 12.50
CA GLY A 148 -2.37 -27.28 12.62
C GLY A 148 -1.68 -27.00 13.96
N GLU A 149 -0.97 -27.98 14.52
CA GLU A 149 -0.19 -27.80 15.76
C GLU A 149 0.98 -26.83 15.57
N GLY A 150 1.39 -26.58 14.31
CA GLY A 150 2.51 -25.74 13.93
C GLY A 150 3.87 -26.39 14.21
N LYS A 151 3.89 -27.70 14.44
CA LYS A 151 5.07 -28.51 14.76
C LYS A 151 5.01 -29.85 14.03
N ILE A 152 6.14 -30.30 13.48
CA ILE A 152 6.29 -31.65 12.91
C ILE A 152 7.57 -32.31 13.43
N HIS A 153 7.66 -33.64 13.38
CA HIS A 153 8.87 -34.35 13.78
C HIS A 153 10.00 -34.11 12.75
N TYR A 154 11.26 -34.10 13.19
CA TYR A 154 12.39 -33.77 12.32
C TYR A 154 12.55 -34.73 11.12
N THR A 155 12.13 -36.00 11.27
CA THR A 155 12.13 -36.99 10.17
C THR A 155 11.11 -36.64 9.09
N ASP A 156 9.94 -36.17 9.50
CA ASP A 156 8.86 -35.79 8.60
C ASP A 156 9.19 -34.49 7.89
N MET A 157 9.84 -33.55 8.60
CA MET A 157 10.44 -32.36 7.98
C MET A 157 11.46 -32.73 6.90
N PHE A 158 12.32 -33.73 7.12
CA PHE A 158 13.26 -34.19 6.11
C PHE A 158 12.54 -34.71 4.85
N ALA A 159 11.49 -35.53 5.05
CA ALA A 159 10.67 -36.05 3.95
C ALA A 159 9.95 -34.93 3.17
N LEU A 160 9.34 -33.98 3.90
CA LEU A 160 8.70 -32.80 3.33
C LEU A 160 9.66 -31.99 2.45
N LEU A 161 10.88 -31.74 2.92
CA LEU A 161 11.87 -30.97 2.16
C LEU A 161 12.36 -31.72 0.92
N LYS A 162 12.28 -33.06 0.88
CA LYS A 162 12.54 -33.84 -0.32
C LYS A 162 11.40 -33.81 -1.33
N GLN A 163 10.17 -33.57 -0.90
CA GLN A 163 9.00 -33.46 -1.78
C GLN A 163 8.97 -32.10 -2.51
N ILE A 164 9.46 -31.04 -1.86
CA ILE A 164 9.51 -29.69 -2.45
C ILE A 164 10.74 -29.56 -3.34
N ASP A 165 10.56 -29.05 -4.55
CA ASP A 165 11.65 -28.82 -5.49
C ASP A 165 12.53 -27.60 -5.09
N PRO A 166 13.78 -27.53 -5.58
CA PRO A 166 14.59 -26.32 -5.45
C PRO A 166 13.84 -25.11 -6.04
N PRO A 167 13.94 -23.90 -5.45
CA PRO A 167 15.01 -23.43 -4.56
C PRO A 167 14.79 -23.70 -3.06
N LEU A 168 13.53 -23.81 -2.61
CA LEU A 168 13.21 -23.86 -1.19
C LEU A 168 13.45 -25.25 -0.58
N GLY A 169 13.11 -26.31 -1.31
CA GLY A 169 13.36 -27.69 -0.91
C GLY A 169 14.66 -28.28 -1.47
N PHE A 170 14.78 -29.59 -1.36
CA PHE A 170 15.89 -30.39 -1.88
C PHE A 170 15.54 -31.06 -3.21
N GLY A 171 14.27 -31.36 -3.44
CA GLY A 171 13.80 -32.17 -4.55
C GLY A 171 14.06 -33.67 -4.36
N SER A 172 13.23 -34.48 -5.01
CA SER A 172 13.20 -35.94 -4.85
C SER A 172 14.52 -36.64 -5.26
N LYS A 173 15.29 -36.00 -6.15
CA LYS A 173 16.55 -36.51 -6.71
C LYS A 173 17.79 -36.15 -5.88
N CYS A 174 17.64 -35.41 -4.78
CA CYS A 174 18.78 -34.98 -3.97
C CYS A 174 19.40 -36.15 -3.17
N PRO A 175 20.74 -36.35 -3.26
CA PRO A 175 21.44 -37.30 -2.41
C PRO A 175 21.30 -36.95 -0.92
N ASP A 176 21.07 -37.96 -0.07
CA ASP A 176 20.84 -37.75 1.36
C ASP A 176 21.97 -36.97 2.04
N LEU A 177 23.22 -37.27 1.70
CA LEU A 177 24.38 -36.58 2.26
C LEU A 177 24.34 -35.06 2.00
N LEU A 178 23.89 -34.65 0.81
CA LEU A 178 23.80 -33.24 0.45
C LEU A 178 22.64 -32.57 1.21
N ALA A 179 21.50 -33.26 1.33
CA ALA A 179 20.35 -32.79 2.10
C ALA A 179 20.72 -32.61 3.59
N TYR A 180 21.35 -33.61 4.21
CA TYR A 180 21.81 -33.52 5.60
C TYR A 180 22.82 -32.40 5.81
N LYS A 181 23.82 -32.25 4.92
CA LYS A 181 24.78 -31.14 5.00
C LYS A 181 24.07 -29.78 4.94
N ARG A 182 23.02 -29.65 4.12
CA ARG A 182 22.23 -28.42 4.01
C ARG A 182 21.36 -28.18 5.25
N LEU A 183 20.79 -29.23 5.84
CA LEU A 183 20.01 -29.15 7.09
C LEU A 183 20.85 -28.74 8.30
N VAL A 184 22.04 -29.31 8.46
CA VAL A 184 22.95 -28.93 9.55
C VAL A 184 23.32 -27.44 9.44
N ARG A 185 23.50 -26.92 8.22
CA ARG A 185 23.76 -25.49 7.98
C ARG A 185 22.56 -24.59 8.29
N MET A 186 21.33 -25.11 8.36
CA MET A 186 20.14 -24.31 8.70
C MET A 186 20.05 -23.99 10.20
N ASN A 187 20.80 -24.69 11.06
CA ASN A 187 20.87 -24.47 12.51
C ASN A 187 19.49 -24.25 13.17
N MET A 188 18.53 -25.11 12.84
CA MET A 188 17.16 -24.99 13.37
C MET A 188 17.07 -25.53 14.80
N PRO A 189 16.46 -24.79 15.76
CA PRO A 189 16.18 -25.33 17.09
C PRO A 189 15.16 -26.47 17.00
N VAL A 190 15.47 -27.55 17.71
CA VAL A 190 14.61 -28.74 17.86
C VAL A 190 14.14 -28.80 19.30
N ASP A 191 12.86 -29.06 19.51
CA ASP A 191 12.26 -29.23 20.84
C ASP A 191 12.70 -30.56 21.49
N ASN A 192 12.48 -30.73 22.79
CA ASN A 192 12.85 -31.93 23.55
C ASN A 192 12.19 -33.22 23.02
N GLU A 193 11.05 -33.08 22.32
CA GLU A 193 10.33 -34.17 21.66
C GLU A 193 10.83 -34.50 20.25
N GLY A 194 11.92 -33.85 19.77
CA GLY A 194 12.39 -34.02 18.39
C GLY A 194 11.53 -33.28 17.35
N LYS A 195 10.68 -32.35 17.79
CA LYS A 195 9.79 -31.58 16.90
C LYS A 195 10.39 -30.23 16.52
N VAL A 196 10.09 -29.78 15.30
CA VAL A 196 10.48 -28.49 14.75
C VAL A 196 9.25 -27.64 14.46
N HIS A 197 9.35 -26.33 14.66
CA HIS A 197 8.26 -25.40 14.43
C HIS A 197 8.20 -24.89 12.98
N PHE A 198 7.00 -24.69 12.44
CA PHE A 198 6.79 -24.13 11.10
C PHE A 198 7.55 -22.83 10.85
N ASN A 199 7.37 -21.83 11.72
CA ASN A 199 7.99 -20.51 11.57
C ASN A 199 9.52 -20.59 11.59
N THR A 200 10.07 -21.48 12.42
CA THR A 200 11.51 -21.73 12.53
C THR A 200 12.05 -22.34 11.26
N THR A 201 11.41 -23.41 10.76
CA THR A 201 11.81 -24.10 9.54
C THR A 201 11.73 -23.18 8.34
N LEU A 202 10.62 -22.45 8.18
CA LEU A 202 10.45 -21.50 7.09
C LEU A 202 11.51 -20.39 7.12
N PHE A 203 11.76 -19.81 8.28
CA PHE A 203 12.77 -18.76 8.43
C PHE A 203 14.17 -19.28 8.09
N ALA A 204 14.53 -20.48 8.56
CA ALA A 204 15.83 -21.07 8.30
C ALA A 204 16.04 -21.39 6.80
N LEU A 205 15.01 -21.86 6.11
CA LEU A 205 15.04 -22.12 4.67
C LEU A 205 15.24 -20.82 3.87
N VAL A 206 14.49 -19.77 4.21
CA VAL A 206 14.63 -18.45 3.59
C VAL A 206 16.04 -17.88 3.85
N ARG A 207 16.51 -17.97 5.09
CA ARG A 207 17.83 -17.50 5.52
C ARG A 207 18.95 -18.16 4.70
N VAL A 208 18.91 -19.48 4.55
CA VAL A 208 19.92 -20.24 3.79
C VAL A 208 19.84 -19.93 2.29
N ASN A 209 18.64 -19.83 1.71
CA ASN A 209 18.49 -19.55 0.29
C ASN A 209 18.94 -18.13 -0.10
N LEU A 210 18.69 -17.15 0.76
CA LEU A 210 19.08 -15.76 0.55
C LEU A 210 20.48 -15.41 1.11
N GLN A 211 21.19 -16.40 1.68
CA GLN A 211 22.50 -16.22 2.32
C GLN A 211 22.52 -15.10 3.39
N ILE A 212 21.42 -14.95 4.13
CA ILE A 212 21.26 -13.91 5.15
C ILE A 212 22.13 -14.26 6.36
N PHE A 213 23.16 -13.44 6.63
CA PHE A 213 24.13 -13.65 7.72
C PHE A 213 24.67 -15.10 7.77
N MET A 214 24.99 -15.67 6.60
CA MET A 214 25.65 -16.99 6.49
C MET A 214 27.17 -16.76 6.37
N ARG A 215 27.94 -17.16 7.40
CA ARG A 215 29.42 -17.09 7.42
C ARG A 215 30.03 -18.50 7.48
N SER A 216 31.36 -18.59 7.56
CA SER A 216 32.08 -19.86 7.81
C SER A 216 31.63 -20.48 9.13
N THR A 217 31.80 -21.80 9.28
CA THR A 217 31.36 -22.55 10.47
C THR A 217 31.88 -21.96 11.78
N ASP A 218 33.08 -21.41 11.76
CA ASP A 218 33.77 -20.89 12.95
C ASP A 218 33.21 -19.52 13.39
N GLU A 219 32.54 -18.80 12.49
CA GLU A 219 31.95 -17.48 12.73
C GLU A 219 30.41 -17.51 12.77
N MET A 220 29.79 -18.70 12.64
CA MET A 220 28.33 -18.84 12.58
C MET A 220 27.64 -18.33 13.85
N ASP A 221 28.20 -18.59 15.04
CA ASP A 221 27.63 -18.13 16.30
C ASP A 221 27.61 -16.59 16.41
N GLN A 222 28.66 -15.93 15.92
CA GLN A 222 28.72 -14.47 15.88
C GLN A 222 27.71 -13.91 14.88
N ALA A 223 27.58 -14.54 13.71
CA ALA A 223 26.59 -14.16 12.70
C ALA A 223 25.15 -14.36 13.20
N ASP A 224 24.88 -15.43 13.94
CA ASP A 224 23.60 -15.68 14.60
C ASP A 224 23.28 -14.58 15.64
N GLN A 225 24.28 -14.14 16.41
CA GLN A 225 24.10 -13.07 17.39
C GLN A 225 23.86 -11.68 16.75
N GLU A 226 24.54 -11.38 15.66
CA GLU A 226 24.29 -10.19 14.83
C GLU A 226 22.88 -10.22 14.21
N LEU A 227 22.45 -11.38 13.71
CA LEU A 227 21.12 -11.60 13.17
C LEU A 227 20.05 -11.38 14.24
N ARG A 228 20.23 -11.93 15.45
CA ARG A 228 19.32 -11.69 16.59
C ARG A 228 19.17 -10.22 16.93
N THR A 229 20.28 -9.48 16.92
CA THR A 229 20.29 -8.04 17.20
C THR A 229 19.53 -7.28 16.13
N THR A 230 19.73 -7.64 14.86
CA THR A 230 19.06 -7.03 13.71
C THR A 230 17.56 -7.34 13.71
N ILE A 231 17.16 -8.60 13.89
CA ILE A 231 15.76 -9.01 14.03
C ILE A 231 15.10 -8.27 15.19
N GLY A 232 15.78 -8.17 16.33
CA GLY A 232 15.24 -7.45 17.49
C GLY A 232 15.07 -5.95 17.28
N ARG A 233 15.78 -5.34 16.34
CA ARG A 233 15.60 -3.93 15.92
C ARG A 233 14.48 -3.79 14.90
N SER A 234 14.42 -4.67 13.90
CA SER A 234 13.42 -4.61 12.83
C SER A 234 12.04 -5.09 13.26
N TRP A 235 11.97 -6.09 14.14
CA TRP A 235 10.74 -6.68 14.68
C TRP A 235 10.67 -6.55 16.22
N PRO A 236 10.34 -5.35 16.74
CA PRO A 236 10.31 -5.10 18.18
C PRO A 236 9.26 -5.93 18.92
N PHE A 237 8.16 -6.32 18.27
CA PHE A 237 7.13 -7.18 18.87
C PHE A 237 7.60 -8.62 19.06
N THR A 238 8.32 -9.20 18.08
CA THR A 238 8.89 -10.55 18.18
C THR A 238 9.89 -10.66 19.34
N LYS A 239 10.65 -9.57 19.59
CA LYS A 239 11.56 -9.47 20.73
C LYS A 239 10.80 -9.39 22.07
N ARG A 240 9.68 -8.66 22.13
CA ARG A 240 8.86 -8.53 23.35
C ARG A 240 8.17 -9.84 23.74
N ASP A 241 7.72 -10.60 22.75
CA ASP A 241 7.04 -11.89 22.95
C ASP A 241 7.99 -13.05 23.32
N GLY A 242 9.31 -12.82 23.39
CA GLY A 242 10.28 -13.89 23.65
C GLY A 242 10.41 -14.92 22.53
N LYS A 243 9.78 -14.71 21.37
CA LYS A 243 9.78 -15.64 20.22
C LYS A 243 11.08 -15.63 19.43
N LEU A 244 12.06 -14.81 19.82
CA LEU A 244 13.36 -14.73 19.17
C LEU A 244 14.16 -16.04 19.33
N ASP A 245 13.96 -16.76 20.43
CA ASP A 245 14.61 -18.06 20.69
C ASP A 245 14.04 -19.18 19.81
N LEU A 246 12.82 -19.01 19.27
CA LEU A 246 12.23 -19.95 18.32
C LEU A 246 12.83 -19.79 16.92
N LEU A 247 13.22 -18.58 16.51
CA LEU A 247 13.69 -18.29 15.15
C LEU A 247 15.19 -18.53 14.96
N VAL A 248 15.97 -18.23 15.98
CA VAL A 248 17.42 -18.44 16.01
C VAL A 248 17.73 -19.09 17.35
N PRO A 249 18.55 -20.15 17.42
CA PRO A 249 18.94 -20.72 18.71
C PRO A 249 19.81 -19.73 19.51
N PRO A 250 19.70 -19.68 20.84
CA PRO A 250 20.62 -18.90 21.66
C PRO A 250 22.03 -19.49 21.59
N SER A 251 23.07 -18.65 21.62
CA SER A 251 24.45 -19.12 21.68
C SER A 251 24.65 -19.99 22.94
N SER A 252 25.43 -21.07 22.78
CA SER A 252 25.66 -22.22 23.68
C SER A 252 26.20 -21.88 25.09
N GLY A 253 25.54 -20.97 25.81
CA GLY A 253 25.88 -20.51 27.14
C GLY A 253 24.66 -20.16 28.00
N LYS A 254 23.44 -20.45 27.54
CA LYS A 254 22.20 -20.36 28.33
C LYS A 254 21.33 -21.59 28.14
N LEU A 255 21.81 -22.73 28.63
CA LEU A 255 20.89 -23.72 29.19
C LEU A 255 20.16 -23.02 30.36
N PRO A 256 18.82 -23.14 30.50
CA PRO A 256 18.13 -22.66 31.67
C PRO A 256 18.50 -23.56 32.86
N HIS A 257 19.63 -23.29 33.51
CA HIS A 257 19.83 -23.68 34.89
C HIS A 257 18.92 -22.80 35.76
N ASN A 258 17.64 -23.19 35.86
CA ASN A 258 16.81 -23.04 37.05
C ASN A 258 15.39 -23.53 36.77
N SER A 259 15.18 -24.83 36.94
CA SER A 259 13.87 -25.42 37.24
C SER A 259 14.02 -26.71 38.07
N LEU A 260 14.99 -26.75 38.97
CA LEU A 260 15.10 -27.78 40.01
C LEU A 260 15.62 -27.14 41.30
N LEU A 261 14.77 -26.34 41.92
CA LEU A 261 14.56 -26.22 43.36
C LEU A 261 13.10 -25.81 43.58
#